data_AF-C7GZC2-F1
#
_entry.id   AF-C7GZC2-F1
#
_cell.length_a   1.000
_cell.length_b   1.000
_cell.length_c   1.000
_cell.angle_alpha   90.00
_cell.angle_beta   90.00
_cell.angle_gamma   90.00
#
_symmetry.space_group_name_H-M   'P 1'
#
loop_
_entity.id
_entity.type
_entity.pdbx_description
1 polymer ?
#
loop_
_entity_poly.entity_id
_entity_poly.type
_entity_poly.pdbx_seq_one_letter_code
_entity_poly.pdbx_strand_id
1 'polypeptide(L)'
;MLSKETVQKMTDYFFLGGEPEKAYELVSNMTEWKQFEASTSDLCDEQLAHEIMCRSDLSVWQEHVPPPLSENYPTYRGEIKLPEHIVVRGGR
;
A
#
# COMPACT_ATOMS: atom_id res chain seq x y z
N MET A 1 -16.16 0.63 -11.42
CA MET A 1 -16.60 1.35 -10.20
C MET A 1 -17.19 0.32 -9.26
N LEU A 2 -16.71 0.29 -8.02
CA LEU A 2 -17.10 -0.70 -7.02
C LEU A 2 -18.55 -0.45 -6.57
N SER A 3 -19.29 -1.55 -6.38
CA SER A 3 -20.60 -1.51 -5.74
C SER A 3 -20.47 -1.34 -4.23
N LYS A 4 -21.53 -0.89 -3.56
CA LYS A 4 -21.55 -0.78 -2.09
C LYS A 4 -21.31 -2.13 -1.40
N GLU A 5 -21.85 -3.21 -1.95
CA GLU A 5 -21.65 -4.57 -1.45
C GLU A 5 -20.18 -4.98 -1.58
N THR A 6 -19.54 -4.66 -2.71
CA THR A 6 -18.12 -4.92 -2.94
C THR A 6 -17.25 -4.15 -1.95
N VAL A 7 -17.53 -2.85 -1.74
CA VAL A 7 -16.79 -2.03 -0.77
C VAL A 7 -16.91 -2.60 0.64
N GLN A 8 -18.12 -2.98 1.06
CA GLN A 8 -18.30 -3.61 2.39
C GLN A 8 -17.50 -4.90 2.53
N LYS A 9 -17.53 -5.76 1.51
CA LYS A 9 -16.78 -7.02 1.51
C LYS A 9 -15.26 -6.78 1.54
N MET A 10 -14.78 -5.78 0.82
CA MET A 10 -13.38 -5.35 0.89
C MET A 10 -13.01 -4.86 2.29
N THR A 11 -13.83 -4.03 2.92
CA THR A 11 -13.62 -3.56 4.30
C THR A 11 -13.55 -4.74 5.27
N ASP A 12 -14.44 -5.72 5.12
CA ASP A 12 -14.46 -6.91 5.96
C ASP A 12 -13.15 -7.72 5.80
N TYR A 13 -12.66 -7.94 4.57
CA TYR A 13 -11.38 -8.62 4.36
C TYR A 13 -10.18 -7.83 4.88
N PHE A 14 -10.16 -6.53 4.57
CA PHE A 14 -9.00 -5.68 4.79
C PHE A 14 -8.81 -5.34 6.27
N PHE A 15 -9.88 -5.03 7.01
CA PHE A 15 -9.79 -4.57 8.39
C PHE A 15 -10.22 -5.61 9.43
N LEU A 16 -11.23 -6.43 9.15
CA LEU A 16 -11.80 -7.37 10.15
C LEU A 16 -11.24 -8.79 10.02
N GLY A 17 -11.10 -9.27 8.80
CA GLY A 17 -10.66 -10.62 8.48
C GLY A 17 -9.15 -10.80 8.52
N GLY A 18 -8.39 -9.71 8.44
CA GLY A 18 -6.93 -9.76 8.35
C GLY A 18 -6.44 -10.46 7.08
N GLU A 19 -7.25 -10.42 6.02
CA GLU A 19 -6.95 -10.99 4.70
C GLU A 19 -6.93 -9.88 3.64
N PRO A 20 -6.05 -8.86 3.78
CA PRO A 20 -6.01 -7.72 2.86
C PRO A 20 -5.75 -8.12 1.40
N GLU A 21 -5.11 -9.25 1.15
CA GLU A 21 -4.87 -9.81 -0.19
C GLU A 21 -6.18 -10.07 -0.95
N LYS A 22 -7.20 -10.59 -0.25
CA LYS A 22 -8.53 -10.81 -0.85
C LYS A 22 -9.22 -9.48 -1.18
N ALA A 23 -8.89 -8.41 -0.47
CA ALA A 23 -9.39 -7.09 -0.81
C ALA A 23 -8.72 -6.56 -2.09
N TYR A 24 -7.43 -6.82 -2.28
CA TYR A 24 -6.70 -6.45 -3.50
C TYR A 24 -7.24 -7.19 -4.73
N GLU A 25 -7.60 -8.47 -4.60
CA GLU A 25 -8.19 -9.25 -5.71
C GLU A 25 -9.56 -8.71 -6.20
N LEU A 26 -10.24 -7.91 -5.38
CA LEU A 26 -11.56 -7.35 -5.71
C LEU A 26 -11.48 -6.05 -6.50
N VAL A 27 -10.30 -5.43 -6.62
CA VAL A 27 -10.12 -4.24 -7.46
C VAL A 27 -9.58 -4.65 -8.83
N SER A 28 -10.06 -4.00 -9.88
CA SER A 28 -9.53 -4.21 -11.25
C SER A 28 -8.48 -3.17 -11.65
N ASN A 29 -8.38 -2.06 -10.91
CA ASN A 29 -7.49 -0.95 -11.21
C ASN A 29 -7.35 0.01 -10.00
N MET A 30 -6.37 0.92 -10.08
CA MET A 30 -6.13 1.91 -9.02
C MET A 30 -7.26 2.93 -8.81
N THR A 31 -8.13 3.15 -9.80
CA THR A 31 -9.30 4.03 -9.61
C THR A 31 -10.29 3.40 -8.64
N GLU A 32 -10.50 2.09 -8.72
CA GLU A 32 -11.33 1.34 -7.79
C GLU A 32 -10.69 1.24 -6.41
N TRP A 33 -9.37 1.05 -6.34
CA TRP A 33 -8.64 1.14 -5.07
C TRP A 33 -8.83 2.50 -4.38
N LYS A 34 -8.68 3.60 -5.13
CA LYS A 34 -8.92 4.96 -4.60
C LYS A 34 -10.36 5.18 -4.17
N GLN A 35 -11.33 4.59 -4.88
CA GLN A 35 -12.74 4.62 -4.47
C GLN A 35 -12.92 3.92 -3.11
N PHE A 36 -12.25 2.78 -2.90
CA PHE A 36 -12.26 2.08 -1.63
C PHE A 36 -11.63 2.92 -0.51
N GLU A 37 -10.42 3.44 -0.70
CA GLU A 37 -9.73 4.31 0.27
C GLU A 37 -10.61 5.51 0.69
N ALA A 38 -11.21 6.20 -0.28
CA ALA A 38 -12.10 7.33 -0.02
C ALA A 38 -13.42 6.93 0.67
N SER A 39 -13.86 5.68 0.50
CA SER A 39 -15.07 5.17 1.17
C SER A 39 -14.79 4.77 2.62
N THR A 40 -13.53 4.52 2.97
CA THR A 40 -13.09 4.08 4.30
C THR A 40 -12.35 5.15 5.10
N SER A 41 -12.14 6.35 4.52
CA SER A 41 -11.37 7.43 5.15
C SER A 41 -11.95 7.89 6.50
N ASP A 42 -13.27 7.80 6.67
CA ASP A 42 -13.94 8.16 7.93
C ASP A 42 -13.93 7.01 8.95
N LEU A 43 -13.60 5.79 8.53
CA LEU A 43 -13.65 4.57 9.32
C LEU A 43 -12.29 4.18 9.89
N CYS A 44 -11.21 4.59 9.24
CA CYS A 44 -9.87 4.14 9.56
C CYS A 44 -8.86 5.27 9.41
N ASP A 45 -7.96 5.37 10.39
CA ASP A 45 -6.78 6.21 10.30
C ASP A 45 -5.87 5.69 9.16
N GLU A 46 -5.34 6.61 8.34
CA GLU A 46 -4.38 6.30 7.28
C GLU A 46 -3.20 5.46 7.82
N GLN A 47 -2.83 5.67 9.08
CA GLN A 47 -1.77 4.92 9.74
C GLN A 47 -2.08 3.41 9.86
N LEU A 48 -3.33 3.05 10.20
CA LEU A 48 -3.72 1.65 10.33
C LEU A 48 -3.79 0.97 8.94
N ALA A 49 -4.32 1.65 7.93
CA ALA A 49 -4.31 1.13 6.56
C ALA A 49 -2.88 0.90 6.06
N HIS A 50 -1.97 1.83 6.33
CA HIS A 50 -0.55 1.69 6.00
C HIS A 50 0.11 0.51 6.73
N GLU A 51 -0.16 0.33 8.03
CA GLU A 51 0.36 -0.82 8.78
C GLU A 51 -0.12 -2.17 8.24
N ILE A 52 -1.39 -2.26 7.83
CA ILE A 52 -1.95 -3.46 7.19
C ILE A 52 -1.22 -3.73 5.88
N MET A 53 -1.08 -2.72 5.02
CA MET A 53 -0.38 -2.84 3.73
C MET A 53 1.10 -3.21 3.89
N CYS A 54 1.80 -2.68 4.89
CA CYS A 54 3.21 -3.04 5.13
C CYS A 54 3.41 -4.49 5.57
N ARG A 55 2.36 -5.14 6.10
CA ARG A 55 2.41 -6.52 6.59
C ARG A 55 1.79 -7.53 5.62
N SER A 56 1.15 -7.06 4.55
CA SER A 56 0.48 -7.89 3.55
C SER A 56 1.35 -8.15 2.33
N ASP A 57 0.93 -9.13 1.52
CA ASP A 57 1.47 -9.31 0.18
C ASP A 57 0.84 -8.30 -0.79
N LEU A 58 1.65 -7.31 -1.19
CA LEU A 58 1.23 -6.27 -2.11
C LEU A 58 1.36 -6.66 -3.59
N SER A 59 1.76 -7.89 -3.91
CA SER A 59 2.01 -8.30 -5.30
C SER A 59 0.79 -8.08 -6.20
N VAL A 60 -0.41 -8.47 -5.74
CA VAL A 60 -1.68 -8.25 -6.46
C VAL A 60 -1.98 -6.76 -6.60
N TRP A 61 -1.83 -6.00 -5.51
CA TRP A 61 -2.06 -4.56 -5.52
C TRP A 61 -1.12 -3.83 -6.50
N GLN A 62 0.16 -4.25 -6.56
CA GLN A 62 1.19 -3.69 -7.44
C GLN A 62 0.87 -3.88 -8.93
N GLU A 63 0.15 -4.93 -9.33
CA GLU A 63 -0.26 -5.13 -10.73
C GLU A 63 -1.14 -3.99 -11.25
N HIS A 64 -1.87 -3.34 -10.37
CA HIS A 64 -2.75 -2.23 -10.71
C HIS A 64 -2.04 -0.88 -10.68
N VAL A 65 -0.93 -0.77 -9.94
CA VAL A 65 -0.16 0.47 -9.82
C VAL A 65 0.43 0.77 -11.18
N PRO A 66 0.11 1.93 -11.79
CA PRO A 66 0.77 2.32 -13.03
C PRO A 66 2.28 2.32 -12.76
N PRO A 67 3.09 1.76 -13.68
CA PRO A 67 4.54 1.75 -13.49
C PRO A 67 4.98 3.17 -13.13
N PRO A 68 5.88 3.33 -12.16
CA PRO A 68 6.37 4.65 -11.79
C PRO A 68 6.78 5.32 -13.09
N LEU A 69 6.20 6.49 -13.38
CA LEU A 69 6.58 7.29 -14.53
C LEU A 69 8.11 7.34 -14.50
N SER A 70 8.74 6.64 -15.43
CA SER A 70 10.18 6.63 -15.58
C SER A 70 10.58 7.96 -16.22
N GLU A 71 10.29 9.05 -15.54
CA GLU A 71 10.73 10.38 -15.88
C GLU A 71 11.43 10.95 -14.66
N ASN A 72 12.73 10.66 -14.59
CA ASN A 72 13.72 11.54 -13.98
C ASN A 72 13.58 11.87 -12.50
N TYR A 73 13.15 10.94 -11.64
CA TYR A 73 13.49 11.09 -10.22
C TYR A 73 14.99 10.77 -10.02
N PRO A 74 15.83 11.75 -9.62
CA PRO A 74 17.23 11.50 -9.39
C PRO A 74 17.35 10.44 -8.28
N THR A 75 17.81 9.25 -8.67
CA THR A 75 18.08 8.17 -7.73
C THR A 75 19.52 8.33 -7.27
N TYR A 76 19.73 8.92 -6.10
CA TYR A 76 21.05 9.19 -5.49
C TYR A 76 21.73 7.92 -4.95
N ARG A 77 21.70 6.83 -5.73
CA ARG A 77 22.18 5.51 -5.32
C ARG A 77 23.69 5.56 -5.13
N GLY A 78 24.16 5.51 -3.89
CA GLY A 78 25.58 5.58 -3.53
C GLY A 78 26.13 6.99 -3.37
N GLU A 79 25.33 8.04 -3.62
CA GLU A 79 25.74 9.44 -3.42
C GLU A 79 25.47 9.93 -1.99
N ILE A 80 24.52 9.30 -1.29
CA ILE A 80 24.21 9.60 0.10
C ILE A 80 25.19 8.84 1.01
N LYS A 81 26.15 9.56 1.59
CA LYS A 81 27.00 9.05 2.67
C LYS A 81 26.32 9.29 4.00
N LEU A 82 26.21 8.25 4.82
CA LEU A 82 25.81 8.41 6.22
C LEU A 82 26.86 9.27 6.94
N PRO A 83 26.47 10.22 7.80
CA PRO A 83 27.39 10.96 8.64
C PRO A 83 28.29 10.02 9.45
N GLU A 84 29.58 10.37 9.59
CA GLU A 84 30.60 9.51 10.22
C GLU A 84 30.28 9.07 11.66
N HIS A 85 29.39 9.79 12.35
CA HIS A 85 28.97 9.48 13.72
C HIS A 85 27.80 8.47 13.79
N ILE A 86 27.19 8.10 12.65
CA ILE A 86 26.18 7.04 12.62
C ILE A 86 26.90 5.69 12.66
N VAL A 87 27.02 5.12 13.86
CA VAL A 87 27.48 3.75 14.07
C VAL A 87 26.39 2.80 13.57
N VAL A 88 26.53 2.33 12.32
CA VAL A 88 25.80 1.15 11.88
C VAL A 88 26.42 -0.04 12.61
N ARG A 89 25.79 -0.48 13.70
CA ARG A 89 26.13 -1.76 14.34
C ARG A 89 25.80 -2.86 13.35
N GLY A 90 26.79 -3.25 12.53
CA GLY A 90 26.71 -4.38 11.64
C GLY A 90 26.38 -5.64 12.43
N GLY A 91 25.18 -6.17 12.20
CA GLY A 91 24.83 -7.54 12.60
C GLY A 91 25.50 -8.50 11.63
N ARG A 92 26.43 -9.30 12.18
CA ARG A 92 27.05 -10.55 11.71
C ARG A 92 27.23 -10.77 10.21
#